data_AF-A0A7C4Q7H5-F1
#
_entry.id   AF-A0A7C4Q7H5-F1
#
_cell.length_a   1.000
_cell.length_b   1.000
_cell.length_c   1.000
_cell.angle_alpha   90.00
_cell.angle_beta   90.00
_cell.angle_gamma   90.00
#
_symmetry.space_group_name_H-M   'P 1'
#
loop_
_entity.id
_entity.type
_entity.pdbx_description
1 polymer ?
#
loop_
_entity_poly.entity_id
_entity_poly.type
_entity_poly.pdbx_seq_one_letter_code
_entity_poly.pdbx_strand_id
1 'polypeptide(L)' 'MDSFSWYQKLNKPFWAPPAWLFGPVWSVLYLLIFLSFGYVFFMFFKKKLPFAVILPFILNLIFNFFFTYLLF' A
#
# COMPACT_ATOMS: atom_id res chain seq x y z
N MET A 1 -11.97 19.76 10.00
CA MET A 1 -12.08 19.56 8.54
C MET A 1 -11.77 18.11 8.28
N ASP A 2 -12.70 17.35 7.72
CA ASP A 2 -12.43 15.96 7.40
C ASP A 2 -11.39 15.87 6.28
N SER A 3 -10.48 14.89 6.37
CA SER A 3 -9.42 14.63 5.39
C SER A 3 -9.96 14.56 3.96
N PHE A 4 -11.17 14.02 3.79
CA PHE A 4 -11.90 13.98 2.52
C PHE A 4 -12.22 15.38 1.97
N SER A 5 -12.78 16.25 2.81
CA SER A 5 -13.15 17.62 2.46
C SER A 5 -11.92 18.49 2.17
N TRP A 6 -10.78 18.21 2.80
CA TRP A 6 -9.51 18.84 2.47
C TRP A 6 -8.97 18.36 1.11
N TYR A 7 -8.95 17.05 0.87
CA TYR A 7 -8.47 16.46 -0.39
C TYR A 7 -9.26 16.94 -1.62
N GLN A 8 -10.56 17.18 -1.46
CA GLN A 8 -11.39 17.72 -2.53
C GLN A 8 -10.97 19.13 -2.97
N LYS A 9 -10.44 19.95 -2.07
CA LYS A 9 -10.00 21.33 -2.38
C LYS A 9 -8.68 21.41 -3.14
N LEU A 10 -7.93 20.32 -3.21
CA LEU A 10 -6.67 20.28 -3.96
C LEU A 10 -6.94 20.43 -5.47
N ASN A 11 -6.13 21.26 -6.13
CA ASN A 11 -6.08 21.36 -7.59
C ASN A 11 -5.49 20.06 -8.16
N LYS A 12 -6.37 19.16 -8.57
CA LYS A 12 -6.01 17.86 -9.14
C LYS A 12 -5.90 17.97 -10.66
N PRO A 13 -4.95 17.27 -11.29
CA PRO A 13 -4.91 17.20 -12.75
C PRO A 13 -6.15 16.46 -13.29
N PHE A 14 -6.53 16.74 -14.53
CA PHE A 14 -7.75 16.18 -15.16
C PHE A 14 -7.76 14.64 -15.25
N TRP A 15 -6.59 14.01 -15.23
CA TRP A 15 -6.41 12.56 -15.31
C TRP A 15 -6.41 11.87 -13.93
N ALA A 16 -6.57 12.61 -12.84
CA ALA A 16 -6.65 12.01 -11.51
C ALA A 16 -7.95 11.17 -11.41
N PRO A 17 -7.86 9.90 -10.98
CA PRO A 17 -9.05 9.07 -10.83
C PRO A 17 -9.98 9.60 -9.74
N PRO A 18 -11.29 9.29 -9.82
CA PRO A 18 -12.25 9.74 -8.83
C PRO A 18 -11.99 9.08 -7.46
N ALA A 19 -12.23 9.82 -6.37
CA ALA A 19 -11.89 9.41 -5.01
C ALA A 19 -12.51 8.06 -4.58
N TRP A 20 -13.70 7.73 -5.07
CA TRP A 20 -14.38 6.47 -4.76
C TRP A 20 -13.66 5.24 -5.35
N LEU A 21 -12.92 5.39 -6.45
CA LEU A 21 -12.24 4.28 -7.13
C LEU A 21 -11.07 3.72 -6.31
N PHE A 22 -10.46 4.56 -5.46
CA PHE A 22 -9.34 4.15 -4.63
C PHE A 22 -9.73 3.03 -3.66
N GLY A 23 -10.93 3.04 -3.07
CA GLY A 23 -11.35 2.02 -2.10
C GLY A 23 -11.33 0.59 -2.67
N PRO A 24 -12.03 0.33 -3.80
CA PRO A 24 -11.99 -0.96 -4.48
C PRO A 24 -10.58 -1.37 -4.96
N VAL A 25 -9.83 -0.44 -5.55
CA VAL A 25 -8.47 -0.72 -6.05
C VAL A 25 -7.56 -1.15 -4.90
N TRP A 26 -7.54 -0.40 -3.79
CA TRP A 26 -6.74 -0.76 -2.61
C TRP A 26 -7.17 -2.08 -1.99
N SER A 27 -8.47 -2.40 -1.99
CA SER A 27 -8.96 -3.68 -1.49
C SER A 27 -8.40 -4.86 -2.28
N VAL A 28 -8.41 -4.76 -3.61
CA VAL A 28 -7.80 -5.79 -4.50
C VAL A 28 -6.29 -5.85 -4.30
N LEU A 29 -5.62 -4.70 -4.23
CA LEU A 29 -4.17 -4.65 -4.00
C LEU A 29 -3.78 -5.28 -2.67
N TYR A 30 -4.50 -4.99 -1.57
CA TYR A 30 -4.20 -5.57 -0.27
C TYR A 30 -4.41 -7.08 -0.24
N LEU A 31 -5.40 -7.60 -0.96
CA LEU A 31 -5.57 -9.04 -1.12
C LEU A 31 -4.36 -9.67 -1.83
N LEU A 32 -3.89 -9.06 -2.92
CA LEU A 32 -2.72 -9.53 -3.67
C LEU A 32 -1.43 -9.43 -2.83
N ILE A 33 -1.25 -8.33 -2.09
CA ILE A 33 -0.14 -8.14 -1.17
C ILE A 33 -0.16 -9.22 -0.10
N PHE A 34 -1.31 -9.49 0.52
CA PHE A 34 -1.44 -10.53 1.54
C PHE A 34 -1.00 -11.90 1.02
N LEU A 35 -1.48 -12.31 -0.17
CA LEU A 35 -1.10 -13.59 -0.77
C LEU A 35 0.38 -13.65 -1.15
N SER A 36 0.88 -12.63 -1.86
CA SER A 36 2.26 -12.59 -2.35
C SER A 36 3.27 -12.47 -1.22
N PHE A 37 3.08 -11.50 -0.34
CA PHE A 37 4.02 -11.21 0.75
C PHE A 37 3.96 -12.33 1.78
N GLY A 38 2.75 -12.83 2.11
CA GLY A 38 2.56 -13.98 2.98
C GLY A 38 3.33 -15.21 2.50
N TYR A 39 3.34 -15.47 1.19
CA TYR A 39 4.13 -16.56 0.60
C TYR A 39 5.65 -16.33 0.73
N VAL A 40 6.13 -15.12 0.46
CA VAL A 40 7.55 -14.77 0.60
C VAL A 40 8.02 -14.89 2.06
N PHE A 41 7.24 -14.36 3.01
CA PHE A 41 7.52 -14.50 4.43
C PHE A 41 7.51 -15.97 4.87
N PHE A 42 6.55 -16.76 4.38
CA PHE A 42 6.51 -18.20 4.64
C PHE A 42 7.78 -18.93 4.14
N MET A 43 8.25 -18.61 2.93
CA MET A 43 9.50 -19.15 2.40
C MET A 43 10.73 -18.72 3.18
N PHE A 44 10.76 -17.48 3.68
CA PHE A 44 11.81 -17.00 4.57
C PHE A 44 11.85 -17.78 5.90
N PHE A 45 10.69 -18.02 6.53
CA PHE A 45 10.61 -18.85 7.75
C PHE A 45 11.04 -20.30 7.50
N LYS A 46 10.83 -20.82 6.29
CA LYS A 46 11.36 -22.13 5.84
C LYS A 46 12.86 -22.12 5.51
N LYS A 47 13.56 -21.00 5.76
CA LYS A 47 15.00 -20.79 5.44
C LYS A 47 15.34 -21.00 3.96
N LYS A 48 14.37 -20.83 3.06
CA LYS A 48 14.57 -20.96 1.61
C LYS A 48 14.98 -19.66 0.93
N LEU A 49 14.80 -18.52 1.60
CA LEU A 49 15.13 -17.21 1.08
C LEU A 49 16.03 -16.45 2.06
N PRO A 50 17.03 -15.70 1.56
CA PRO A 50 17.86 -14.85 2.40
C PRO A 50 17.13 -13.56 2.80
N PHE A 51 17.58 -12.91 3.88
CA PHE A 51 16.98 -11.67 4.38
C PHE A 51 16.94 -10.53 3.34
N ALA A 52 17.93 -10.47 2.44
CA ALA A 52 17.98 -9.48 1.38
C ALA A 52 16.74 -9.50 0.46
N VAL A 53 16.09 -10.66 0.30
CA VAL A 53 14.89 -10.81 -0.55
C VAL A 53 13.64 -10.29 0.17
N ILE A 54 13.56 -10.43 1.49
CA ILE A 54 12.42 -10.00 2.32
C ILE A 54 12.49 -8.51 2.69
N LEU A 55 13.69 -7.95 2.79
CA LEU A 55 13.89 -6.53 3.12
C LEU A 55 13.01 -5.55 2.32
N PRO A 56 12.94 -5.61 0.96
CA PRO A 56 12.08 -4.69 0.20
C PRO A 56 10.59 -4.85 0.51
N PHE A 57 10.12 -6.05 0.87
CA PHE A 57 8.72 -6.27 1.24
C PHE A 57 8.40 -5.63 2.60
N ILE A 58 9.32 -5.72 3.55
CA ILE A 58 9.20 -5.05 4.86
C ILE A 58 9.16 -3.53 4.66
N LEU A 59 10.12 -2.99 3.89
CA LEU A 59 10.16 -1.56 3.60
C LEU A 59 8.90 -1.08 2.87
N ASN A 60 8.40 -1.88 1.92
CA ASN A 60 7.16 -1.59 1.22
C ASN A 60 5.97 -1.46 2.19
N LEU A 61 5.80 -2.40 3.12
CA LEU A 61 4.73 -2.33 4.13
C LEU A 61 4.86 -1.11 5.04
N ILE A 62 6.09 -0.80 5.48
CA ILE A 62 6.37 0.36 6.32
C ILE A 62 5.99 1.65 5.58
N PHE A 63 6.49 1.85 4.37
CA PHE A 63 6.19 3.05 3.59
C PHE A 63 4.71 3.13 3.19
N ASN A 64 4.07 1.99 2.89
CA ASN A 64 2.64 1.95 2.62
C ASN A 64 1.81 2.42 3.81
N PHE A 65 2.18 1.98 5.02
CA PHE A 65 1.52 2.41 6.25
C PHE A 65 1.70 3.91 6.53
N PHE A 66 2.91 4.43 6.33
CA PHE A 66 3.20 5.86 6.55
C PHE A 66 2.61 6.79 5.50
N PHE A 67 2.28 6.30 4.30
CA PHE A 67 1.73 7.13 3.22
C PHE A 67 0.50 7.93 3.66
N THR A 68 -0.48 7.29 4.30
CA THR A 68 -1.72 7.95 4.73
C THR A 68 -1.45 9.03 5.77
N TYR A 69 -0.50 8.79 6.69
CA TYR A 69 -0.13 9.75 7.72
C TYR A 69 0.64 10.95 7.15
N LEU A 70 1.43 10.75 6.09
CA LEU A 70 2.16 11.84 5.45
C LEU A 70 1.29 12.68 4.51
N LEU A 71 0.22 12.08 3.96
CA LEU A 71 -0.70 12.75 3.03
C LEU A 71 -1.72 13.66 3.73
N PHE A 72 -2.14 13.31 4.94
CA PHE A 72 -3.24 13.96 5.68
C PHE A 72 -2.77 14.51 7.01
#